data_AF-A0A6L8G295-F1
#
_entry.id   AF-A0A6L8G295-F1
#
_cell.length_a   1.000
_cell.length_b   1.000
_cell.length_c   1.000
_cell.angle_alpha   90.00
_cell.angle_beta   90.00
_cell.angle_gamma   90.00
#
_symmetry.space_group_name_H-M   'P 1'
#
loop_
_entity.id
_entity.type
_entity.pdbx_description
1 polymer ?
#
loop_
_entity_poly.entity_id
_entity_poly.type
_entity_poly.pdbx_seq_one_letter_code
_entity_poly.pdbx_strand_id
1 'polypeptide(L)'
;MAKLSQSNQAPRLLGMIKAIPDEKQMQGRKERANTMRVISNYLQIALRILWRHKLMMNTIRFSILASLLSISLLALAVAVSAEAPVEYQVHFTAEDMAIDGRANEKSWSLAPLIKMVDRAYPSGKTLSPSITTVQALWSEQGLLVLFLCKDEDILATFTERDNRGFYKDDDVELFLDPDMDGTSYVQLAINALNTKMDVLRREPQWTDGGMPAFYDWDSGTESAVVVSGSLEDRTDRDESWTVELLFPWSSMSQATLNVLVSEGYGIDVLGGRSIPPKMGDKWKANLIRFDHGDKEGAGVLSTWSPFPDGDGAFISNNCVHYSTYWGVLVFVE
;
A
#
# COMPACT_ATOMS: atom_id res chain seq x y z
N MET A 1 -63.27 -98.77 9.79
CA MET A 1 -64.38 -97.88 10.17
C MET A 1 -65.02 -98.39 11.46
N ALA A 2 -64.91 -97.65 12.56
CA ALA A 2 -65.78 -97.80 13.74
C ALA A 2 -65.72 -96.51 14.57
N LYS A 3 -66.90 -95.93 14.82
CA LYS A 3 -67.20 -94.80 15.72
C LYS A 3 -67.52 -95.33 17.12
N LEU A 4 -67.44 -94.45 18.13
CA LEU A 4 -68.37 -94.24 19.30
C LEU A 4 -67.55 -93.51 20.39
N SER A 5 -67.75 -92.22 20.68
CA SER A 5 -68.83 -91.49 21.40
C SER A 5 -68.73 -91.50 22.94
N GLN A 6 -68.47 -90.30 23.49
CA GLN A 6 -68.94 -89.66 24.74
C GLN A 6 -69.14 -90.49 26.03
N SER A 7 -68.61 -89.99 27.16
CA SER A 7 -69.44 -89.47 28.26
C SER A 7 -68.64 -88.70 29.33
N ASN A 8 -69.37 -87.85 30.05
CA ASN A 8 -69.00 -86.93 31.13
C ASN A 8 -68.42 -87.59 32.39
N GLN A 9 -67.57 -86.87 33.13
CA GLN A 9 -67.81 -86.48 34.55
C GLN A 9 -66.69 -85.55 35.08
N ALA A 10 -67.08 -84.37 35.58
CA ALA A 10 -66.31 -83.58 36.56
C ALA A 10 -66.44 -84.23 37.95
N PRO A 11 -65.58 -84.00 38.99
CA PRO A 11 -65.29 -82.68 39.60
C PRO A 11 -63.79 -82.53 40.02
N ARG A 12 -63.23 -81.39 40.45
CA ARG A 12 -63.60 -80.53 41.57
C ARG A 12 -62.99 -79.13 41.43
N LEU A 13 -63.85 -78.12 41.60
CA LEU A 13 -63.48 -76.77 41.97
C LEU A 13 -62.76 -76.77 43.33
N LEU A 14 -61.53 -76.27 43.37
CA LEU A 14 -61.06 -75.42 44.48
C LEU A 14 -59.82 -74.64 44.04
N GLY A 15 -59.88 -73.31 44.14
CA GLY A 15 -58.69 -72.48 44.32
C GLY A 15 -58.21 -71.70 43.11
N MET A 16 -58.95 -70.68 42.67
CA MET A 16 -58.34 -69.44 42.15
C MET A 16 -59.24 -68.25 42.49
N ILE A 17 -59.29 -67.89 43.77
CA ILE A 17 -59.48 -66.48 44.11
C ILE A 17 -58.25 -65.79 43.52
N LYS A 18 -58.41 -65.06 42.41
CA LYS A 18 -57.40 -64.10 41.98
C LYS A 18 -57.26 -63.11 43.14
N ALA A 19 -56.18 -63.25 43.90
CA ALA A 19 -55.86 -62.37 45.00
C ALA A 19 -55.91 -60.93 44.48
N ILE A 20 -56.84 -60.13 45.02
CA ILE A 20 -56.75 -58.69 44.94
C ILE A 20 -55.39 -58.37 45.57
N PRO A 21 -54.46 -57.73 44.82
CA PRO A 21 -53.15 -57.47 45.37
C PRO A 21 -53.33 -56.65 46.65
N ASP A 22 -52.74 -57.14 47.74
CA ASP A 22 -52.77 -56.46 49.04
C ASP A 22 -52.30 -55.01 48.88
N GLU A 23 -52.78 -54.09 49.72
CA GLU A 23 -52.64 -52.64 49.59
C GLU A 23 -51.17 -52.22 49.35
N LYS A 24 -50.22 -52.92 49.98
CA LYS A 24 -48.77 -52.77 49.77
C LYS A 24 -48.29 -53.08 48.36
N GLN A 25 -48.85 -54.08 47.68
CA GLN A 25 -48.50 -54.41 46.29
C GLN A 25 -49.06 -53.39 45.29
N MET A 26 -50.26 -52.87 45.55
CA MET A 26 -50.85 -51.78 44.77
C MET A 26 -50.06 -50.47 44.94
N GLN A 27 -49.62 -50.17 46.18
CA GLN A 27 -48.73 -49.06 46.50
C GLN A 27 -47.41 -49.18 45.74
N GLY A 28 -46.74 -50.34 45.79
CA GLY A 28 -45.47 -50.56 45.10
C GLY A 28 -45.56 -50.49 43.57
N ARG A 29 -46.70 -50.89 42.97
CA ARG A 29 -46.94 -50.69 41.53
C ARG A 29 -47.13 -49.21 41.17
N LYS A 30 -47.87 -48.45 41.99
CA LYS A 30 -48.04 -46.99 41.81
C LYS A 30 -46.71 -46.25 41.97
N GLU A 31 -45.89 -46.64 42.94
CA GLU A 31 -44.55 -46.09 43.14
C GLU A 31 -43.64 -46.36 41.94
N ARG A 32 -43.58 -47.61 41.42
CA ARG A 32 -42.81 -47.93 40.20
C ARG A 32 -43.29 -47.15 38.98
N ALA A 33 -44.60 -47.01 38.80
CA ALA A 33 -45.17 -46.22 37.71
C ALA A 33 -44.82 -44.72 37.83
N ASN A 34 -44.86 -44.17 39.05
CA ASN A 34 -44.42 -42.80 39.33
C ASN A 34 -42.92 -42.62 39.08
N THR A 35 -42.08 -43.54 39.54
CA THR A 35 -40.63 -43.52 39.29
C THR A 35 -40.31 -43.58 37.80
N MET A 36 -40.97 -44.47 37.04
CA MET A 36 -40.82 -44.53 35.58
C MET A 36 -41.27 -43.25 34.88
N ARG A 37 -42.35 -42.61 35.35
CA ARG A 37 -42.82 -41.31 34.83
C ARG A 37 -41.82 -40.20 35.10
N VAL A 38 -41.23 -40.18 36.29
CA VAL A 38 -40.18 -39.21 36.67
C VAL A 38 -38.93 -39.41 35.81
N ILE A 39 -38.46 -40.65 35.64
CA ILE A 39 -37.32 -40.98 34.78
C ILE A 39 -37.58 -40.58 33.32
N SER A 40 -38.77 -40.89 32.80
CA SER A 40 -39.18 -40.48 31.45
C SER A 40 -39.18 -38.96 31.28
N ASN A 41 -39.70 -38.21 32.25
CA ASN A 41 -39.67 -36.75 32.24
C ASN A 41 -38.23 -36.20 32.22
N TYR A 42 -37.33 -36.74 33.06
CA TYR A 42 -35.93 -36.33 33.07
C TYR A 42 -35.22 -36.67 31.74
N LEU A 43 -35.49 -37.83 31.14
CA LEU A 43 -34.98 -38.21 29.82
C LEU A 43 -35.47 -37.26 28.72
N GLN A 44 -36.76 -36.91 28.72
CA GLN A 44 -37.33 -35.95 27.76
C GLN A 44 -36.72 -34.55 27.91
N ILE A 45 -36.47 -34.10 29.14
CA ILE A 45 -35.78 -32.84 29.42
C ILE A 45 -34.34 -32.89 28.91
N ALA A 46 -33.60 -33.97 29.20
CA ALA A 46 -32.22 -34.15 28.75
C ALA A 46 -32.11 -34.18 27.21
N LEU A 47 -33.01 -34.89 26.53
CA LEU A 47 -33.07 -34.92 25.06
C LEU A 47 -33.37 -33.54 24.46
N ARG A 48 -34.28 -32.76 25.07
CA ARG A 48 -34.56 -31.37 24.64
C ARG A 48 -33.35 -30.45 24.84
N ILE A 49 -32.61 -30.60 25.94
CA ILE A 49 -31.37 -29.85 26.18
C ILE A 49 -30.32 -30.20 25.13
N LEU A 50 -30.09 -31.49 24.86
CA LEU A 50 -29.14 -31.96 23.85
C LEU A 50 -29.53 -31.48 22.43
N TRP A 51 -30.81 -31.51 22.09
CA TRP A 51 -31.30 -31.00 20.81
C TRP A 51 -31.11 -29.49 20.67
N ARG A 52 -31.44 -28.72 21.71
CA ARG A 52 -31.19 -27.26 21.75
C ARG A 52 -29.70 -26.93 21.68
N HIS A 53 -28.85 -27.69 22.37
CA HIS A 53 -27.40 -27.53 22.30
C HIS A 53 -26.87 -27.84 20.89
N LYS A 54 -27.34 -28.92 20.25
CA LYS A 54 -26.98 -29.25 18.86
C LYS A 54 -27.44 -28.17 17.87
N LEU A 55 -28.65 -27.64 18.04
CA LEU A 55 -29.17 -26.55 17.21
C LEU A 55 -28.35 -25.27 17.40
N MET A 56 -28.06 -24.90 18.66
CA MET A 56 -27.22 -23.75 19.01
C MET A 56 -25.80 -23.90 18.44
N MET A 57 -25.17 -25.07 18.54
CA MET A 57 -23.85 -25.29 17.94
C MET A 57 -23.89 -25.20 16.41
N ASN A 58 -24.94 -25.69 15.77
CA ASN A 58 -25.11 -25.56 14.33
C ASN A 58 -25.30 -24.10 13.91
N THR A 59 -26.11 -23.33 14.63
CA THR A 59 -26.28 -21.89 14.34
C THR A 59 -24.95 -21.14 14.50
N ILE A 60 -24.19 -21.43 15.56
CA ILE A 60 -22.86 -20.83 15.77
C ILE A 60 -21.92 -21.19 14.60
N ARG A 61 -21.88 -22.45 14.16
CA ARG A 61 -21.06 -22.88 13.02
C ARG A 61 -21.45 -22.19 11.72
N PHE A 62 -22.75 -22.07 11.42
CA PHE A 62 -23.25 -21.36 10.25
C PHE A 62 -22.91 -19.86 10.32
N SER A 63 -23.06 -19.23 11.49
CA SER A 63 -22.68 -17.81 11.69
C SER A 63 -21.19 -17.58 11.49
N ILE A 64 -20.32 -18.47 11.98
CA ILE A 64 -18.87 -18.39 11.78
C ILE A 64 -18.54 -18.52 10.28
N LEU A 65 -19.08 -19.54 9.60
CA LEU A 65 -18.85 -19.76 8.17
C LEU A 65 -19.35 -18.58 7.31
N ALA A 66 -20.52 -18.04 7.62
CA ALA A 66 -21.06 -16.87 6.94
C ALA A 66 -20.18 -15.63 7.17
N SER A 67 -19.69 -15.43 8.40
CA SER A 67 -18.78 -14.32 8.71
C SER A 67 -17.45 -14.44 7.99
N LEU A 68 -16.85 -15.63 7.95
CA LEU A 68 -15.61 -15.90 7.20
C LEU A 68 -15.80 -15.68 5.70
N LEU A 69 -16.94 -16.07 5.14
CA LEU A 69 -17.26 -15.84 3.73
C LEU A 69 -17.43 -14.34 3.45
N SER A 70 -18.14 -13.61 4.31
CA SER A 70 -18.29 -12.15 4.19
C SER A 70 -16.96 -11.41 4.28
N ILE A 71 -16.08 -11.81 5.21
CA ILE A 71 -14.72 -11.24 5.33
C ILE A 71 -13.92 -11.53 4.05
N SER A 72 -13.99 -12.75 3.53
CA SER A 72 -13.29 -13.13 2.29
C SER A 72 -13.80 -12.37 1.06
N LEU A 73 -15.12 -12.19 0.95
CA LEU A 73 -15.76 -11.41 -0.11
C LEU A 73 -15.40 -9.92 -0.02
N LEU A 74 -15.34 -9.38 1.20
CA LEU A 74 -14.91 -8.00 1.43
C LEU A 74 -13.42 -7.81 1.07
N ALA A 75 -12.55 -8.74 1.47
CA ALA A 75 -11.14 -8.70 1.11
C ALA A 75 -10.92 -8.77 -0.41
N LEU A 76 -11.68 -9.62 -1.11
CA LEU A 76 -11.64 -9.70 -2.57
C LEU A 76 -12.15 -8.42 -3.24
N ALA A 77 -13.22 -7.81 -2.71
CA ALA A 77 -13.75 -6.55 -3.23
C ALA A 77 -12.75 -5.38 -3.07
N VAL A 78 -12.04 -5.32 -1.93
CA VAL A 78 -10.96 -4.34 -1.70
C VAL A 78 -9.81 -4.56 -2.68
N ALA A 79 -9.39 -5.81 -2.90
CA ALA A 79 -8.31 -6.13 -3.84
C ALA A 79 -8.66 -5.80 -5.30
N VAL A 80 -9.91 -6.00 -5.72
CA VAL A 80 -10.40 -5.65 -7.07
C VAL A 80 -10.50 -4.12 -7.28
N SER A 81 -10.64 -3.35 -6.20
CA SER A 81 -10.77 -1.89 -6.27
C SER A 81 -9.44 -1.13 -6.26
N ALA A 82 -8.31 -1.80 -6.04
CA ALA A 82 -7.00 -1.14 -6.10
C ALA A 82 -6.60 -0.95 -7.58
N GLU A 83 -6.57 0.31 -8.03
CA GLU A 83 -6.06 0.64 -9.36
C GLU A 83 -4.56 0.30 -9.42
N ALA A 84 -4.12 -0.34 -10.51
CA ALA A 84 -2.72 -0.70 -10.66
C ALA A 84 -1.86 0.58 -10.73
N PRO A 85 -0.65 0.58 -10.15
CA PRO A 85 0.24 1.73 -10.24
C PRO A 85 0.58 2.02 -11.71
N VAL A 86 0.74 3.30 -12.05
CA VAL A 86 1.20 3.71 -13.38
C VAL A 86 2.60 3.16 -13.61
N GLU A 87 2.85 2.55 -14.77
CA GLU A 87 4.15 2.02 -15.14
C GLU A 87 4.83 2.93 -16.18
N TYR A 88 6.15 3.07 -16.08
CA TYR A 88 6.98 3.76 -17.06
C TYR A 88 8.16 2.90 -17.48
N GLN A 89 8.34 2.70 -18.79
CA GLN A 89 9.46 1.95 -19.33
C GLN A 89 10.69 2.85 -19.43
N VAL A 90 11.70 2.55 -18.63
CA VAL A 90 12.98 3.25 -18.64
C VAL A 90 13.90 2.49 -19.59
N HIS A 91 14.11 3.05 -20.78
CA HIS A 91 14.93 2.41 -21.83
C HIS A 91 16.42 2.56 -21.58
N PHE A 92 17.19 1.56 -21.98
CA PHE A 92 18.62 1.56 -21.82
C PHE A 92 19.28 2.45 -22.87
N THR A 93 20.35 3.14 -22.49
CA THR A 93 21.23 3.86 -23.40
C THR A 93 22.69 3.46 -23.18
N ALA A 94 23.38 3.19 -24.29
CA ALA A 94 24.83 3.06 -24.34
C ALA A 94 25.51 4.35 -24.83
N GLU A 95 24.74 5.38 -25.18
CA GLU A 95 25.27 6.71 -25.51
C GLU A 95 25.87 7.33 -24.24
N ASP A 96 27.04 7.96 -24.38
CA ASP A 96 27.64 8.75 -23.31
C ASP A 96 26.88 10.08 -23.22
N MET A 97 26.07 10.22 -22.17
CA MET A 97 25.14 11.34 -22.01
C MET A 97 25.88 12.52 -21.37
N ALA A 98 25.96 13.65 -22.08
CA ALA A 98 26.52 14.87 -21.53
C ALA A 98 25.45 15.59 -20.69
N ILE A 99 25.62 15.62 -19.37
CA ILE A 99 24.67 16.28 -18.46
C ILE A 99 24.87 17.80 -18.53
N ASP A 100 24.23 18.46 -19.50
CA ASP A 100 24.37 19.89 -19.80
C ASP A 100 23.04 20.68 -19.65
N GLY A 101 21.96 19.98 -19.31
CA GLY A 101 20.64 20.55 -19.10
C GLY A 101 19.82 20.59 -20.39
N ARG A 102 20.26 19.93 -21.46
CA ARG A 102 19.61 20.00 -22.78
C ARG A 102 19.33 18.60 -23.31
N ALA A 103 18.19 18.45 -23.96
CA ALA A 103 17.78 17.19 -24.58
C ALA A 103 18.40 16.96 -25.98
N ASN A 104 19.73 17.10 -26.12
CA ASN A 104 20.37 17.09 -27.44
C ASN A 104 20.83 15.70 -27.89
N GLU A 105 21.01 14.79 -26.95
CA GLU A 105 21.44 13.41 -27.13
C GLU A 105 20.35 12.62 -27.86
N LYS A 106 20.77 11.68 -28.71
CA LYS A 106 19.83 10.92 -29.53
C LYS A 106 19.01 9.96 -28.68
N SER A 107 19.60 9.42 -27.63
CA SER A 107 18.95 8.47 -26.73
C SER A 107 17.72 9.04 -26.04
N TRP A 108 17.58 10.36 -25.88
CA TRP A 108 16.34 10.97 -25.39
C TRP A 108 15.12 10.62 -26.25
N SER A 109 15.30 10.28 -27.53
CA SER A 109 14.20 9.82 -28.39
C SER A 109 13.67 8.41 -28.05
N LEU A 110 14.41 7.63 -27.26
CA LEU A 110 13.99 6.31 -26.77
C LEU A 110 13.01 6.42 -25.60
N ALA A 111 13.14 7.49 -24.79
CA ALA A 111 12.35 7.67 -23.58
C ALA A 111 10.92 8.15 -23.90
N PRO A 112 9.87 7.42 -23.50
CA PRO A 112 8.50 7.91 -23.59
C PRO A 112 8.34 9.23 -22.83
N LEU A 113 7.55 10.16 -23.35
CA LEU A 113 7.33 11.44 -22.68
C LEU A 113 6.27 11.30 -21.58
N ILE A 114 6.64 11.60 -20.33
CA ILE A 114 5.71 11.73 -19.21
C ILE A 114 5.13 13.14 -19.25
N LYS A 115 3.80 13.24 -19.30
CA LYS A 115 3.09 14.49 -18.98
C LYS A 115 2.66 14.42 -17.52
N MET A 116 3.14 15.37 -16.72
CA MET A 116 2.85 15.40 -15.30
C MET A 116 1.40 15.78 -15.03
N VAL A 117 0.86 15.35 -13.89
CA VAL A 117 -0.48 15.68 -13.42
C VAL A 117 -0.39 16.86 -12.47
N ASP A 118 -0.99 17.98 -12.87
CA ASP A 118 -0.94 19.24 -12.13
C ASP A 118 -2.08 19.38 -11.13
N ARG A 119 -1.75 19.89 -9.94
CA ARG A 119 -2.68 20.22 -8.86
C ARG A 119 -2.33 21.57 -8.26
N ALA A 120 -3.34 22.34 -7.86
CA ALA A 120 -3.11 23.65 -7.25
C ALA A 120 -2.37 23.49 -5.91
N TYR A 121 -1.37 24.34 -5.69
CA TYR A 121 -0.53 24.35 -4.51
C TYR A 121 -0.37 25.78 -3.96
N PRO A 122 -0.93 26.10 -2.78
CA PRO A 122 -1.81 25.28 -1.97
C PRO A 122 -3.15 25.01 -2.67
N SER A 123 -3.77 23.89 -2.30
CA SER A 123 -5.04 23.40 -2.85
C SER A 123 -6.20 24.42 -2.81
N GLY A 124 -7.17 24.25 -3.71
CA GLY A 124 -8.41 25.05 -3.71
C GLY A 124 -8.27 26.43 -4.35
N LYS A 125 -7.10 26.73 -4.91
CA LYS A 125 -6.84 27.92 -5.71
C LYS A 125 -6.88 27.59 -7.21
N THR A 126 -6.90 28.62 -8.06
CA THR A 126 -6.76 28.48 -9.52
C THR A 126 -5.33 28.06 -9.86
N LEU A 127 -5.20 27.06 -10.74
CA LEU A 127 -3.93 26.59 -11.28
C LEU A 127 -3.24 27.70 -12.09
N SER A 128 -1.95 27.94 -11.81
CA SER A 128 -1.09 28.67 -12.74
C SER A 128 -0.87 27.83 -14.03
N PRO A 129 -0.71 28.45 -15.22
CA PRO A 129 -0.38 27.74 -16.45
C PRO A 129 1.05 27.15 -16.42
N SER A 130 1.21 26.05 -15.70
CA SER A 130 2.47 25.30 -15.62
C SER A 130 2.32 24.02 -16.46
N ILE A 131 3.32 23.70 -17.29
CA ILE A 131 3.37 22.41 -17.99
C ILE A 131 4.74 21.80 -17.71
N THR A 132 4.72 20.63 -17.09
CA THR A 132 5.94 19.87 -16.84
C THR A 132 5.91 18.57 -17.63
N THR A 133 7.00 18.29 -18.34
CA THR A 133 7.22 16.99 -18.96
C THR A 133 8.52 16.36 -18.50
N VAL A 134 8.53 15.04 -18.36
CA VAL A 134 9.69 14.30 -17.89
C VAL A 134 10.01 13.15 -18.85
N GLN A 135 11.29 12.87 -19.03
CA GLN A 135 11.78 11.67 -19.70
C GLN A 135 12.81 11.00 -18.79
N ALA A 136 12.87 9.67 -18.82
CA ALA A 136 13.88 8.93 -18.08
C ALA A 136 14.47 7.79 -18.93
N LEU A 137 15.78 7.64 -18.79
CA LEU A 137 16.59 6.57 -19.37
C LEU A 137 17.42 5.94 -18.28
N TRP A 138 18.08 4.83 -18.58
CA TRP A 138 19.08 4.27 -17.70
C TRP A 138 20.30 3.80 -18.49
N SER A 139 21.45 3.79 -17.85
CA SER A 139 22.70 3.38 -18.47
C SER A 139 23.51 2.48 -17.52
N GLU A 140 24.73 2.11 -17.91
CA GLU A 140 25.65 1.42 -16.99
C GLU A 140 26.09 2.30 -15.82
N GLN A 141 25.95 3.63 -15.91
CA GLN A 141 26.40 4.60 -14.91
C GLN A 141 25.30 4.97 -13.91
N GLY A 142 24.07 5.15 -14.37
CA GLY A 142 23.02 5.73 -13.53
C GLY A 142 21.64 5.79 -14.17
N LEU A 143 20.69 6.31 -13.39
CA LEU A 143 19.38 6.73 -13.86
C LEU A 143 19.51 8.14 -14.43
N LEU A 144 19.07 8.34 -15.66
CA LEU A 144 19.04 9.63 -16.32
C LEU A 144 17.61 10.16 -16.28
N VAL A 145 17.42 11.40 -15.85
CA VAL A 145 16.11 12.05 -15.83
C VAL A 145 16.24 13.46 -16.38
N LEU A 146 15.32 13.81 -17.26
CA LEU A 146 15.21 15.15 -17.83
C LEU A 146 13.83 15.73 -17.52
N PHE A 147 13.81 16.82 -16.77
CA PHE A 147 12.64 17.67 -16.56
C PHE A 147 12.68 18.85 -17.52
N LEU A 148 11.55 19.11 -18.17
CA LEU A 148 11.27 20.36 -18.87
C LEU A 148 10.10 21.03 -18.16
N CYS A 149 10.38 22.17 -17.54
CA CYS A 149 9.48 22.92 -16.69
C CYS A 149 9.09 24.22 -17.40
N LYS A 150 7.87 24.30 -17.93
CA LYS A 150 7.33 25.59 -18.36
C LYS A 150 6.93 26.38 -17.12
N ASP A 151 7.49 27.57 -16.99
CA ASP A 151 7.31 28.45 -15.85
C ASP A 151 7.38 29.89 -16.33
N GLU A 152 6.52 30.73 -15.78
CA GLU A 152 6.42 32.15 -16.16
C GLU A 152 6.97 33.08 -15.07
N ASP A 153 7.34 32.54 -13.90
CA ASP A 153 7.88 33.32 -12.78
C ASP A 153 8.76 32.44 -11.86
N ILE A 154 9.99 32.17 -12.30
CA ILE A 154 10.89 31.18 -11.72
C ILE A 154 11.49 31.70 -10.40
N LEU A 155 11.25 30.94 -9.33
CA LEU A 155 11.76 31.16 -7.98
C LEU A 155 12.87 30.18 -7.64
N ALA A 156 14.09 30.67 -7.44
CA ALA A 156 15.16 29.91 -6.83
C ALA A 156 16.08 30.83 -6.02
N THR A 157 16.08 30.65 -4.70
CA THR A 157 16.84 31.46 -3.72
C THR A 157 17.85 30.65 -2.93
N PHE A 158 17.63 29.34 -2.75
CA PHE A 158 18.52 28.50 -1.95
C PHE A 158 19.74 28.10 -2.78
N THR A 159 20.92 28.55 -2.35
CA THR A 159 22.20 28.26 -2.98
C THR A 159 23.00 27.17 -2.25
N GLU A 160 22.69 26.95 -0.97
CA GLU A 160 23.36 25.96 -0.13
C GLU A 160 22.74 24.58 -0.31
N ARG A 161 23.59 23.58 -0.54
CA ARG A 161 23.21 22.17 -0.61
C ARG A 161 22.53 21.71 0.69
N ASP A 162 21.55 20.81 0.56
CA ASP A 162 20.84 20.14 1.67
C ASP A 162 20.10 21.09 2.62
N ASN A 163 19.74 22.29 2.12
CA ASN A 163 18.94 23.24 2.87
C ASN A 163 17.51 22.71 3.09
N ARG A 164 17.10 22.56 4.36
CA ARG A 164 15.75 22.02 4.68
C ARG A 164 14.58 22.91 4.26
N GLY A 165 14.85 24.15 3.86
CA GLY A 165 13.89 25.09 3.28
C GLY A 165 13.63 24.89 1.80
N PHE A 166 14.29 23.91 1.15
CA PHE A 166 14.32 23.71 -0.30
C PHE A 166 12.95 23.79 -0.98
N TYR A 167 11.94 23.18 -0.35
CA TYR A 167 10.53 23.13 -0.79
C TYR A 167 9.84 24.49 -0.98
N LYS A 168 10.52 25.62 -0.68
CA LYS A 168 10.02 26.98 -0.88
C LYS A 168 10.54 27.63 -2.18
N ASP A 169 11.52 27.02 -2.84
CA ASP A 169 11.89 27.35 -4.22
C ASP A 169 11.06 26.50 -5.18
N ASP A 170 11.07 26.91 -6.45
CA ASP A 170 10.71 26.01 -7.53
C ASP A 170 11.78 24.93 -7.66
N ASP A 171 11.34 23.69 -7.54
CA ASP A 171 12.20 22.52 -7.60
C ASP A 171 11.55 21.37 -8.37
N VAL A 172 12.41 20.44 -8.78
CA VAL A 172 12.00 19.11 -9.22
C VAL A 172 12.54 18.09 -8.25
N GLU A 173 11.78 17.04 -8.01
CA GLU A 173 12.17 15.96 -7.11
C GLU A 173 12.07 14.59 -7.78
N LEU A 174 13.05 13.74 -7.46
CA LEU A 174 13.10 12.32 -7.80
C LEU A 174 13.01 11.51 -6.49
N PHE A 175 12.03 10.60 -6.45
CA PHE A 175 11.87 9.63 -5.38
C PHE A 175 12.12 8.22 -5.92
N LEU A 176 12.95 7.44 -5.22
CA LEU A 176 13.23 6.04 -5.56
C LEU A 176 13.08 5.13 -4.35
N ASP A 177 12.22 4.12 -4.48
CA ASP A 177 12.10 2.96 -3.60
C ASP A 177 12.41 1.70 -4.46
N PRO A 178 13.72 1.38 -4.63
CA PRO A 178 14.15 0.26 -5.46
C PRO A 178 13.60 -1.09 -5.01
N ASP A 179 13.56 -1.34 -3.71
CA ASP A 179 13.14 -2.62 -3.16
C ASP A 179 11.62 -2.81 -3.09
N MET A 180 10.88 -1.71 -3.20
CA MET A 180 9.43 -1.58 -3.25
C MET A 180 8.75 -1.97 -1.92
N ASP A 181 9.50 -2.01 -0.82
CA ASP A 181 8.99 -2.41 0.49
C ASP A 181 8.25 -1.26 1.21
N GLY A 182 8.45 -0.02 0.73
CA GLY A 182 7.85 1.19 1.27
C GLY A 182 8.35 1.60 2.66
N THR A 183 9.51 1.11 3.08
CA THR A 183 10.12 1.38 4.38
C THR A 183 11.32 2.31 4.30
N SER A 184 12.03 2.36 3.17
CA SER A 184 13.16 3.27 2.96
C SER A 184 13.24 3.72 1.51
N TYR A 185 13.67 4.95 1.27
CA TYR A 185 13.77 5.49 -0.09
C TYR A 185 14.76 6.64 -0.21
N VAL A 186 15.14 6.93 -1.45
CA VAL A 186 15.90 8.12 -1.86
C VAL A 186 14.92 9.25 -2.16
N GLN A 187 15.23 10.46 -1.68
CA GLN A 187 14.71 11.71 -2.23
C GLN A 187 15.88 12.54 -2.73
N LEU A 188 15.76 13.04 -3.96
CA LEU A 188 16.64 14.05 -4.53
C LEU A 188 15.75 15.22 -4.97
N ALA A 189 16.15 16.45 -4.66
CA ALA A 189 15.52 17.69 -5.11
C ALA A 189 16.56 18.62 -5.75
N ILE A 190 16.20 19.28 -6.84
CA ILE A 190 17.05 20.22 -7.58
C ILE A 190 16.23 21.45 -7.97
N ASN A 191 16.72 22.65 -7.64
CA ASN A 191 16.05 23.92 -7.96
C ASN A 191 16.61 24.55 -9.25
N ALA A 192 16.02 25.66 -9.69
CA ALA A 192 16.45 26.36 -10.90
C ALA A 192 17.86 27.00 -10.82
N LEU A 193 18.48 27.04 -9.63
CA LEU A 193 19.89 27.41 -9.44
C LEU A 193 20.86 26.22 -9.57
N ASN A 194 20.36 25.02 -9.85
CA ASN A 194 21.10 23.75 -9.81
C ASN A 194 21.66 23.41 -8.42
N THR A 195 21.10 24.00 -7.35
CA THR A 195 21.36 23.57 -5.98
C THR A 195 20.63 22.26 -5.71
N LYS A 196 21.21 21.41 -4.85
CA LYS A 196 20.73 20.05 -4.62
C LYS A 196 20.38 19.82 -3.16
N MET A 197 19.39 19.00 -2.93
CA MET A 197 19.17 18.31 -1.67
C MET A 197 19.05 16.82 -1.96
N ASP A 198 19.81 15.98 -1.28
CA ASP A 198 19.53 14.55 -1.27
C ASP A 198 19.47 13.97 0.12
N VAL A 199 18.57 12.99 0.26
CA VAL A 199 18.16 12.48 1.56
C VAL A 199 17.84 11.01 1.41
N LEU A 200 18.41 10.22 2.31
CA LEU A 200 17.94 8.86 2.54
C LEU A 200 16.87 8.89 3.63
N ARG A 201 15.69 8.37 3.33
CA ARG A 201 14.53 8.42 4.24
C ARG A 201 14.10 7.04 4.68
N ARG A 202 13.42 7.00 5.82
CA ARG A 202 12.78 5.82 6.39
C ARG A 202 11.31 6.11 6.72
N GLU A 203 10.41 5.20 6.33
CA GLU A 203 9.01 5.16 6.73
C GLU A 203 8.78 4.17 7.91
N PRO A 204 7.83 4.45 8.83
CA PRO A 204 7.14 5.72 8.97
C PRO A 204 8.12 6.79 9.47
N GLN A 205 7.94 8.03 9.00
CA GLN A 205 8.77 9.18 9.40
C GLN A 205 8.71 9.49 10.92
N TRP A 206 7.90 8.77 11.69
CA TRP A 206 7.53 9.09 13.08
C TRP A 206 7.53 7.87 14.02
N THR A 207 8.51 6.96 13.91
CA THR A 207 8.71 5.93 14.94
C THR A 207 9.69 6.40 16.02
N ASP A 208 9.35 6.16 17.29
CA ASP A 208 10.13 6.54 18.47
C ASP A 208 11.57 5.99 18.42
N GLY A 209 12.53 6.85 18.01
CA GLY A 209 13.97 6.64 18.24
C GLY A 209 14.89 6.58 17.02
N GLY A 210 14.38 6.59 15.78
CA GLY A 210 15.21 6.66 14.55
C GLY A 210 15.21 8.06 13.93
N MET A 211 16.32 8.50 13.34
CA MET A 211 16.31 9.70 12.48
C MET A 211 15.56 9.33 11.18
N PRO A 212 14.41 9.95 10.87
CA PRO A 212 13.58 9.54 9.73
C PRO A 212 14.17 9.96 8.37
N ALA A 213 15.28 10.69 8.39
CA ALA A 213 15.93 11.29 7.24
C ALA A 213 17.41 11.52 7.54
N PHE A 214 18.27 11.04 6.66
CA PHE A 214 19.71 11.23 6.69
C PHE A 214 20.10 12.21 5.58
N TYR A 215 20.31 13.47 5.98
CA TYR A 215 20.59 14.61 5.10
C TYR A 215 22.09 14.81 4.82
N ASP A 216 22.97 14.12 5.57
CA ASP A 216 24.42 14.24 5.40
C ASP A 216 24.96 13.28 4.32
N TRP A 217 24.07 12.48 3.71
CA TRP A 217 24.42 11.68 2.55
C TRP A 217 24.55 12.58 1.33
N ASP A 218 25.52 12.25 0.48
CA ASP A 218 25.68 12.86 -0.83
C ASP A 218 25.51 11.75 -1.87
N SER A 219 24.48 11.88 -2.69
CA SER A 219 24.24 10.96 -3.80
C SER A 219 25.36 10.99 -4.84
N GLY A 220 26.13 12.06 -4.97
CA GLY A 220 27.07 12.26 -6.08
C GLY A 220 26.36 12.49 -7.42
N THR A 221 25.06 12.85 -7.39
CA THR A 221 24.27 13.15 -8.58
C THR A 221 24.93 14.24 -9.42
N GLU A 222 25.11 13.98 -10.70
CA GLU A 222 25.48 14.97 -11.69
C GLU A 222 24.20 15.64 -12.22
N SER A 223 24.22 16.96 -12.37
CA SER A 223 23.07 17.67 -12.94
C SER A 223 23.45 19.00 -13.55
N ALA A 224 22.64 19.44 -14.50
CA ALA A 224 22.74 20.74 -15.12
C ALA A 224 21.35 21.33 -15.35
N VAL A 225 21.30 22.66 -15.29
CA VAL A 225 20.06 23.44 -15.43
C VAL A 225 20.26 24.50 -16.50
N VAL A 226 19.29 24.62 -17.40
CA VAL A 226 19.20 25.74 -18.34
C VAL A 226 17.90 26.49 -18.06
N VAL A 227 18.04 27.79 -17.76
CA VAL A 227 16.93 28.73 -17.56
C VAL A 227 16.75 29.56 -18.82
N SER A 228 15.51 29.65 -19.32
CA SER A 228 15.07 30.59 -20.35
C SER A 228 14.17 31.63 -19.69
N GLY A 229 14.81 32.68 -19.19
CA GLY A 229 14.19 33.69 -18.33
C GLY A 229 15.21 34.36 -17.41
N SER A 230 14.70 35.07 -16.43
CA SER A 230 15.41 35.67 -15.30
C SER A 230 15.15 34.84 -14.05
N LEU A 231 16.13 34.74 -13.15
CA LEU A 231 15.88 34.19 -11.82
C LEU A 231 15.57 35.32 -10.85
N GLU A 232 14.58 35.13 -9.98
CA GLU A 232 14.20 36.07 -8.91
C GLU A 232 13.71 37.45 -9.39
N ASP A 233 13.42 37.63 -10.69
CA ASP A 233 12.82 38.85 -11.22
C ASP A 233 11.31 38.69 -11.38
N ARG A 234 10.59 38.88 -10.28
CA ARG A 234 9.13 38.83 -10.24
C ARG A 234 8.42 39.98 -11.00
N THR A 235 9.11 40.68 -11.90
CA THR A 235 8.58 41.81 -12.69
C THR A 235 8.60 41.57 -14.20
N ASP A 236 9.30 40.53 -14.67
CA ASP A 236 9.25 40.08 -16.05
C ASP A 236 8.39 38.82 -16.18
N ARG A 237 8.61 38.04 -17.24
CA ARG A 237 7.90 36.81 -17.52
C ARG A 237 8.89 35.82 -18.11
N ASP A 238 9.10 34.74 -17.38
CA ASP A 238 9.97 33.65 -17.82
C ASP A 238 9.28 32.76 -18.85
N GLU A 239 10.07 31.87 -19.45
CA GLU A 239 9.55 30.91 -20.43
C GLU A 239 9.61 29.48 -19.91
N SER A 240 10.77 29.07 -19.39
CA SER A 240 11.00 27.70 -18.92
C SER A 240 12.34 27.55 -18.21
N TRP A 241 12.48 26.42 -17.54
CA TRP A 241 13.77 25.88 -17.14
C TRP A 241 13.80 24.37 -17.32
N THR A 242 15.00 23.81 -17.29
CA THR A 242 15.25 22.39 -17.49
C THR A 242 16.13 21.86 -16.39
N VAL A 243 15.95 20.60 -16.03
CA VAL A 243 16.89 19.88 -15.17
C VAL A 243 17.23 18.57 -15.85
N GLU A 244 18.49 18.40 -16.21
CA GLU A 244 19.02 17.11 -16.62
C GLU A 244 19.88 16.57 -15.49
N LEU A 245 19.65 15.31 -15.10
CA LEU A 245 20.39 14.67 -14.03
C LEU A 245 20.79 13.24 -14.37
N LEU A 246 21.93 12.83 -13.82
CA LEU A 246 22.39 11.44 -13.71
C LEU A 246 22.49 11.10 -12.23
N PHE A 247 21.57 10.26 -11.74
CA PHE A 247 21.65 9.66 -10.41
C PHE A 247 22.52 8.40 -10.48
N PRO A 248 23.73 8.39 -9.92
CA PRO A 248 24.65 7.30 -10.16
C PRO A 248 24.29 6.06 -9.36
N TRP A 249 24.53 4.91 -9.97
CA TRP A 249 24.37 3.61 -9.33
C TRP A 249 25.23 3.44 -8.08
N SER A 250 26.43 4.02 -8.08
CA SER A 250 27.34 3.97 -6.93
C SER A 250 26.77 4.59 -5.65
N SER A 251 25.82 5.52 -5.75
CA SER A 251 25.18 6.17 -4.59
C SER A 251 24.50 5.18 -3.66
N MET A 252 23.97 4.09 -4.23
CA MET A 252 23.25 3.05 -3.53
C MET A 252 24.07 1.75 -3.42
N SER A 253 25.40 1.83 -3.52
CA SER A 253 26.25 0.63 -3.37
C SER A 253 26.00 -0.05 -2.01
N GLN A 254 26.12 -1.39 -1.96
CA GLN A 254 25.96 -2.13 -0.70
C GLN A 254 26.94 -1.63 0.37
N ALA A 255 28.14 -1.19 -0.01
CA ALA A 255 29.08 -0.59 0.93
C ALA A 255 28.54 0.70 1.55
N THR A 256 27.95 1.58 0.73
CA THR A 256 27.29 2.81 1.19
C THR A 256 26.15 2.51 2.16
N LEU A 257 25.25 1.59 1.79
CA LEU A 257 24.07 1.27 2.60
C LEU A 257 24.44 0.53 3.90
N ASN A 258 25.46 -0.34 3.87
CA ASN A 258 25.93 -1.05 5.06
C ASN A 258 26.43 -0.10 6.16
N VAL A 259 27.02 1.05 5.81
CA VAL A 259 27.43 2.05 6.80
C VAL A 259 26.20 2.53 7.59
N LEU A 260 25.13 2.88 6.88
CA LEU A 260 23.89 3.39 7.49
C LEU A 260 23.19 2.36 8.36
N VAL A 261 23.20 1.09 7.94
CA VAL A 261 22.70 -0.01 8.77
C VAL A 261 23.57 -0.17 10.03
N SER A 262 24.90 -0.14 9.87
CA SER A 262 25.84 -0.36 10.99
C SER A 262 25.88 0.79 12.01
N GLU A 263 25.62 2.01 11.57
CA GLU A 263 25.54 3.20 12.43
C GLU A 263 24.17 3.37 13.11
N GLY A 264 23.26 2.41 12.89
CA GLY A 264 21.96 2.37 13.56
C GLY A 264 20.86 3.20 12.89
N TYR A 265 21.10 3.74 11.69
CA TYR A 265 20.05 4.36 10.88
C TYR A 265 19.09 3.31 10.30
N GLY A 266 19.61 2.09 10.02
CA GLY A 266 18.79 0.97 9.56
C GLY A 266 18.10 1.23 8.21
N ILE A 267 18.73 2.06 7.37
CA ILE A 267 18.24 2.40 6.03
C ILE A 267 18.89 1.43 5.04
N ASP A 268 18.05 0.62 4.38
CA ASP A 268 18.41 -0.17 3.21
C ASP A 268 17.34 0.09 2.16
N VAL A 269 17.72 0.77 1.07
CA VAL A 269 16.80 1.08 -0.04
C VAL A 269 16.81 0.00 -1.13
N LEU A 270 17.76 -0.94 -1.06
CA LEU A 270 17.96 -1.95 -2.10
C LEU A 270 17.37 -3.30 -1.76
N GLY A 271 17.32 -3.68 -0.48
CA GLY A 271 16.79 -4.97 -0.06
C GLY A 271 17.47 -6.15 -0.77
N GLY A 272 18.76 -6.01 -1.10
CA GLY A 272 19.55 -7.00 -1.84
C GLY A 272 19.36 -7.01 -3.37
N ARG A 273 18.68 -6.02 -3.95
CA ARG A 273 18.56 -5.87 -5.41
C ARG A 273 19.89 -5.48 -6.06
N SER A 274 20.00 -5.80 -7.35
CA SER A 274 21.18 -5.46 -8.14
C SER A 274 21.22 -3.98 -8.51
N ILE A 275 22.44 -3.46 -8.54
CA ILE A 275 22.80 -2.19 -9.16
C ILE A 275 23.99 -2.45 -10.10
N PRO A 276 23.94 -2.04 -11.38
CA PRO A 276 22.77 -1.51 -12.10
C PRO A 276 21.55 -2.46 -12.03
N PRO A 277 20.31 -1.96 -12.20
CA PRO A 277 19.14 -2.82 -12.31
C PRO A 277 19.30 -3.79 -13.50
N LYS A 278 18.63 -4.93 -13.42
CA LYS A 278 18.54 -5.88 -14.53
C LYS A 278 17.33 -5.54 -15.39
N MET A 279 17.39 -5.95 -16.66
CA MET A 279 16.24 -5.90 -17.56
C MET A 279 15.03 -6.60 -16.92
N GLY A 280 13.89 -5.90 -16.87
CA GLY A 280 12.65 -6.34 -16.23
C GLY A 280 12.56 -6.06 -14.73
N ASP A 281 13.62 -5.54 -14.09
CA ASP A 281 13.51 -5.06 -12.71
C ASP A 281 12.49 -3.92 -12.64
N LYS A 282 11.80 -3.88 -11.50
CA LYS A 282 10.77 -2.90 -11.20
C LYS A 282 11.12 -2.16 -9.93
N TRP A 283 11.13 -0.83 -9.97
CA TRP A 283 11.35 0.03 -8.81
C TRP A 283 10.14 0.95 -8.64
N LYS A 284 9.77 1.23 -7.38
CA LYS A 284 8.79 2.28 -7.12
C LYS A 284 9.47 3.63 -7.25
N ALA A 285 8.79 4.59 -7.85
CA ALA A 285 9.31 5.95 -7.98
C ALA A 285 8.18 6.97 -8.10
N ASN A 286 8.51 8.21 -7.78
CA ASN A 286 7.71 9.34 -8.22
C ASN A 286 8.62 10.47 -8.69
N LEU A 287 8.04 11.30 -9.55
CA LEU A 287 8.66 12.50 -10.09
C LEU A 287 7.74 13.63 -9.69
N ILE A 288 8.31 14.71 -9.17
CA ILE A 288 7.53 15.83 -8.62
C ILE A 288 8.14 17.14 -9.12
N ARG A 289 7.30 18.15 -9.29
CA ARG A 289 7.71 19.55 -9.39
C ARG A 289 6.90 20.37 -8.41
N PHE A 290 7.56 21.18 -7.59
CA PHE A 290 6.94 22.31 -6.93
C PHE A 290 7.20 23.56 -7.76
N ASP A 291 6.13 24.24 -8.11
CA ASP A 291 6.09 25.56 -8.74
C ASP A 291 5.31 26.43 -7.74
N HIS A 292 5.88 27.53 -7.26
CA HIS A 292 5.23 28.42 -6.28
C HIS A 292 4.38 29.52 -6.94
N GLY A 293 4.35 29.54 -8.27
CA GLY A 293 3.54 30.43 -9.08
C GLY A 293 3.98 31.90 -8.98
N ASP A 294 3.21 32.73 -9.68
CA ASP A 294 3.40 34.17 -9.66
C ASP A 294 2.84 34.83 -8.38
N LYS A 295 3.05 36.14 -8.24
CA LYS A 295 2.54 36.94 -7.10
C LYS A 295 1.01 36.91 -6.93
N GLU A 296 0.24 36.55 -7.96
CA GLU A 296 -1.22 36.62 -7.99
C GLU A 296 -1.91 35.24 -7.96
N GLY A 297 -1.16 34.16 -8.24
CA GLY A 297 -1.64 32.80 -8.43
C GLY A 297 -1.42 31.85 -7.25
N ALA A 298 -1.89 30.62 -7.43
CA ALA A 298 -1.37 29.49 -6.68
C ALA A 298 -0.19 28.91 -7.45
N GLY A 299 0.78 28.39 -6.71
CA GLY A 299 1.71 27.43 -7.26
C GLY A 299 1.02 26.17 -7.80
N VAL A 300 1.82 25.32 -8.41
CA VAL A 300 1.43 24.04 -8.97
C VAL A 300 2.31 22.95 -8.37
N LEU A 301 1.66 21.87 -7.91
CA LEU A 301 2.32 20.60 -7.64
C LEU A 301 2.08 19.70 -8.85
N SER A 302 3.13 19.43 -9.62
CA SER A 302 3.07 18.48 -10.73
C SER A 302 3.61 17.12 -10.26
N THR A 303 2.92 16.02 -10.57
CA THR A 303 3.30 14.66 -10.14
C THR A 303 3.21 13.66 -11.29
N TRP A 304 4.14 12.70 -11.38
CA TRP A 304 4.00 11.62 -12.37
C TRP A 304 2.90 10.64 -11.96
N SER A 305 3.01 10.05 -10.76
CA SER A 305 1.95 9.22 -10.19
C SER A 305 1.12 10.06 -9.22
N PRO A 306 -0.16 10.33 -9.54
CA PRO A 306 -0.98 11.22 -8.74
C PRO A 306 -1.41 10.56 -7.43
N PHE A 307 -1.49 11.36 -6.37
CA PHE A 307 -2.06 10.95 -5.09
C PHE A 307 -3.60 10.97 -5.15
N PRO A 308 -4.30 10.18 -4.31
CA PRO A 308 -5.75 10.24 -4.20
C PRO A 308 -6.23 11.66 -3.90
N ASP A 309 -7.38 12.03 -4.46
CA ASP A 309 -8.02 13.31 -4.16
C ASP A 309 -8.40 13.34 -2.67
N GLY A 310 -7.61 14.03 -1.87
CA GLY A 310 -7.98 14.44 -0.53
C GLY A 310 -8.35 15.91 -0.53
N ASP A 311 -9.29 16.31 0.35
CA ASP A 311 -9.45 17.70 0.73
C ASP A 311 -8.06 18.28 0.99
N GLY A 312 -7.78 19.48 0.49
CA GLY A 312 -6.47 20.15 0.43
C GLY A 312 -5.45 19.94 1.56
N ALA A 313 -5.92 19.57 2.76
CA ALA A 313 -5.13 19.04 3.87
C ALA A 313 -4.23 17.84 3.51
N PHE A 314 -4.57 17.02 2.50
CA PHE A 314 -3.76 15.86 2.10
C PHE A 314 -2.46 16.30 1.42
N ILE A 315 -2.52 17.32 0.55
CA ILE A 315 -1.35 17.93 -0.10
C ILE A 315 -0.47 18.66 0.93
N SER A 316 -1.05 19.24 1.99
CA SER A 316 -0.28 19.89 3.06
C SER A 316 0.36 18.92 4.07
N ASN A 317 0.07 17.62 4.03
CA ASN A 317 0.50 16.63 5.04
C ASN A 317 1.56 15.65 4.51
N ASN A 318 2.58 16.12 3.78
CA ASN A 318 3.69 15.27 3.31
C ASN A 318 3.24 14.11 2.38
N CYS A 319 2.16 14.26 1.61
CA CYS A 319 1.63 13.13 0.82
C CYS A 319 2.60 12.57 -0.22
N VAL A 320 3.53 13.41 -0.69
CA VAL A 320 4.59 13.06 -1.63
C VAL A 320 5.46 11.91 -1.14
N HIS A 321 5.56 11.76 0.18
CA HIS A 321 6.40 10.80 0.86
C HIS A 321 5.75 9.43 1.08
N TYR A 322 4.52 9.18 0.63
CA TYR A 322 3.88 7.87 0.74
C TYR A 322 4.12 7.03 -0.51
N SER A 323 5.12 6.14 -0.43
CA SER A 323 5.49 5.18 -1.51
C SER A 323 4.36 4.24 -1.95
N THR A 324 3.26 4.19 -1.20
CA THR A 324 2.04 3.45 -1.58
C THR A 324 1.39 3.97 -2.86
N TYR A 325 1.52 5.28 -3.16
CA TYR A 325 0.89 5.91 -4.32
C TYR A 325 1.84 6.15 -5.50
N TRP A 326 3.08 5.71 -5.37
CA TRP A 326 4.10 5.92 -6.39
C TRP A 326 3.89 5.01 -7.60
N GLY A 327 4.39 5.48 -8.74
CA GLY A 327 4.42 4.70 -9.97
C GLY A 327 5.51 3.64 -9.91
N VAL A 328 5.64 2.88 -10.99
CA VAL A 328 6.65 1.83 -11.13
C VAL A 328 7.50 2.07 -12.37
N LEU A 329 8.80 2.28 -12.17
CA LEU A 329 9.78 2.22 -13.24
C LEU A 329 10.02 0.76 -13.61
N VAL A 330 9.99 0.45 -14.91
CA VAL A 330 10.31 -0.87 -15.46
C VAL A 330 11.54 -0.70 -16.34
N PHE A 331 12.65 -1.27 -15.94
CA PHE A 331 13.92 -1.16 -16.68
C PHE A 331 13.87 -2.08 -17.89
N VAL A 332 14.03 -1.53 -19.08
CA VAL A 332 13.95 -2.24 -20.36
C VAL A 332 15.14 -1.92 -21.24
N GLU A 333 15.31 -2.70 -22.31
CA GLU A 333 16.31 -2.44 -23.37
C GLU A 333 15.99 -1.15 -24.12
#